data_AF-A0A833G390-F1
#
_entry.id   AF-A0A833G390-F1
#
_cell.length_a   1.000
_cell.length_b   1.000
_cell.length_c   1.000
_cell.angle_alpha   90.00
_cell.angle_beta   90.00
_cell.angle_gamma   90.00
#
_symmetry.space_group_name_H-M   'P 1'
#
loop_
_entity.id
_entity.type
_entity.pdbx_description
1 polymer ?
#
loop_
_entity_poly.entity_id
_entity_poly.type
_entity_poly.pdbx_seq_one_letter_code
_entity_poly.pdbx_strand_id
1 'polypeptide(L)'
;MLKEFREFALRGNLVDLAIGFIIGAAFSGLVQSVVNDLIMPVVGVVTGGVDFSQLYIQLSGEPQPTLALAREAGATLAYGHFITLLINFLIVAWVLF
;
A
#
# COMPACT_ATOMS: atom_id res chain seq x y z
N MET A 1 14.02 -35.69 -6.97
CA MET A 1 13.33 -34.48 -6.47
C MET A 1 14.26 -33.28 -6.31
N LEU A 2 15.19 -33.26 -5.35
CA LEU A 2 16.06 -32.09 -5.09
C LEU A 2 17.03 -31.74 -6.24
N LYS A 3 17.58 -32.76 -6.92
CA LYS A 3 18.43 -32.57 -8.12
C LYS A 3 17.63 -32.09 -9.33
N GLU A 4 16.45 -32.66 -9.57
CA GLU A 4 15.53 -32.23 -10.65
C GLU A 4 14.98 -30.82 -10.41
N PHE A 5 14.68 -30.45 -9.16
CA PHE A 5 14.27 -29.08 -8.81
C PHE A 5 15.41 -28.07 -9.03
N ARG A 6 16.65 -28.43 -8.66
CA ARG A 6 17.81 -27.59 -8.94
C ARG A 6 18.03 -27.42 -10.46
N GLU A 7 17.91 -28.49 -11.24
CA GLU A 7 18.00 -28.39 -12.69
C GLU A 7 16.84 -27.58 -13.31
N PHE A 8 15.63 -27.66 -12.75
CA PHE A 8 14.50 -26.83 -13.17
C PHE A 8 14.69 -25.35 -12.81
N ALA A 9 15.13 -25.05 -11.59
CA ALA A 9 15.38 -23.68 -11.12
C ALA A 9 16.53 -23.00 -11.87
N LEU A 10 17.53 -23.79 -12.32
CA LEU A 10 18.66 -23.32 -13.13
C LEU A 10 18.40 -23.37 -14.64
N ARG A 11 17.25 -23.90 -15.09
CA ARG A 11 16.86 -23.88 -16.51
C ARG A 11 16.20 -22.54 -16.84
N GLY A 12 16.87 -21.72 -17.65
CA GLY A 12 16.35 -20.45 -18.16
C GLY A 12 16.69 -19.24 -17.28
N ASN A 13 15.93 -18.15 -17.46
CA ASN A 13 16.11 -16.87 -16.77
C ASN A 13 15.36 -16.77 -15.42
N LEU A 14 15.00 -17.90 -14.82
CA LEU A 14 14.13 -17.97 -13.64
C LEU A 14 14.78 -17.36 -12.40
N VAL A 15 16.10 -17.51 -12.25
CA VAL A 15 16.85 -16.93 -11.13
C VAL A 15 16.85 -15.41 -11.23
N ASP A 16 17.14 -14.82 -12.40
CA ASP A 16 17.17 -13.37 -12.55
C ASP A 16 15.75 -12.77 -12.51
N LEU A 17 14.73 -13.49 -13.00
CA LEU A 17 13.32 -13.12 -12.83
C LEU A 17 12.93 -13.09 -11.34
N ALA A 18 13.33 -14.11 -10.57
CA ALA A 18 13.06 -14.16 -9.13
C ALA A 18 13.76 -13.02 -8.39
N ILE A 19 15.00 -12.71 -8.74
CA ILE A 19 15.74 -11.57 -8.19
C ILE A 19 15.02 -10.26 -8.53
N GLY A 20 14.63 -10.06 -9.79
CA GLY A 20 13.90 -8.88 -10.24
C GLY A 20 12.58 -8.67 -9.50
N PHE A 21 11.82 -9.75 -9.24
CA PHE A 21 10.59 -9.68 -8.46
C PHE A 21 10.84 -9.31 -6.99
N ILE A 22 11.84 -9.92 -6.35
CA ILE A 22 12.20 -9.63 -4.96
C ILE A 22 12.62 -8.17 -4.80
N ILE A 23 13.48 -7.68 -5.70
CA ILE A 23 13.93 -6.29 -5.69
C ILE A 23 12.75 -5.34 -5.96
N GLY A 24 11.89 -5.67 -6.92
CA GLY A 24 10.70 -4.86 -7.22
C GLY A 24 9.74 -4.75 -6.03
N ALA A 25 9.51 -5.85 -5.31
CA ALA A 25 8.68 -5.85 -4.10
C ALA A 25 9.32 -5.03 -2.96
N ALA A 26 10.62 -5.22 -2.73
CA ALA A 26 11.36 -4.48 -1.70
C ALA A 26 11.40 -2.97 -2.01
N PHE A 27 11.62 -2.60 -3.27
CA PHE A 27 11.64 -1.21 -3.71
C PHE A 27 10.28 -0.53 -3.58
N SER A 28 9.19 -1.22 -3.99
CA SER A 28 7.82 -0.72 -3.79
C SER A 28 7.52 -0.47 -2.31
N GLY A 29 7.96 -1.37 -1.43
CA GLY A 29 7.85 -1.19 0.02
C GLY A 29 8.64 0.02 0.54
N LEU A 30 9.84 0.26 0.03
CA LEU A 30 10.64 1.44 0.39
C LEU A 30 9.93 2.74 -0.03
N VAL A 31 9.41 2.81 -1.26
CA VAL A 31 8.69 3.99 -1.72
C VAL A 31 7.42 4.20 -0.90
N GLN A 32 6.67 3.15 -0.57
CA GLN A 32 5.50 3.27 0.31
C GLN A 32 5.86 3.79 1.71
N SER A 33 6.98 3.34 2.30
CA SER A 33 7.45 3.87 3.59
C SER A 33 7.79 5.37 3.49
N VAL A 34 8.44 5.80 2.40
CA VAL A 34 8.68 7.24 2.19
C VAL A 34 7.37 8.03 2.16
N VAL A 35 6.33 7.54 1.48
CA VAL A 35 5.07 8.27 1.45
C VAL A 35 4.35 8.22 2.79
N ASN A 36 4.19 7.03 3.37
CA ASN A 36 3.40 6.84 4.59
C ASN A 36 4.10 7.39 5.85
N ASP A 37 5.42 7.29 5.94
CA ASP A 37 6.18 7.62 7.15
C ASP A 37 6.85 9.00 7.08
N LEU A 38 7.07 9.56 5.88
CA LEU A 38 7.67 10.89 5.72
C LEU A 38 6.70 11.92 5.15
N ILE A 39 5.96 11.59 4.09
CA ILE A 39 5.07 12.56 3.43
C ILE A 39 3.76 12.73 4.19
N MET A 40 3.08 11.62 4.54
CA MET A 40 1.77 11.66 5.19
C MET A 40 1.78 12.37 6.56
N PRO A 41 2.81 12.25 7.42
CA PRO A 41 2.86 13.01 8.67
C PRO A 41 3.00 14.52 8.42
N VAL A 42 3.78 14.92 7.42
CA VAL A 42 3.93 16.33 7.04
C VAL A 42 2.61 16.89 6.51
N VAL A 43 1.93 16.13 5.64
CA VAL A 43 0.59 16.46 5.15
C VAL A 43 -0.40 16.55 6.32
N GLY A 44 -0.37 15.59 7.24
CA GLY A 44 -1.21 15.58 8.44
C GLY A 44 -1.01 16.81 9.33
N VAL A 45 0.23 17.27 9.53
CA VAL A 45 0.51 18.50 10.28
C VAL A 45 -0.06 19.74 9.57
N VAL A 46 0.09 19.82 8.24
CA VAL A 46 -0.44 20.94 7.43
C VAL A 46 -1.97 20.98 7.46
N THR A 47 -2.63 19.83 7.55
CA THR A 47 -4.10 19.73 7.56
C THR A 47 -4.72 19.70 8.96
N GLY A 48 -3.94 19.98 10.00
CA GLY A 48 -4.42 20.13 11.38
C GLY A 48 -4.56 18.83 12.16
N GLY A 49 -3.79 17.80 11.81
CA GLY A 49 -3.79 16.48 12.46
C GLY A 49 -4.80 15.50 11.85
N VAL A 50 -5.41 15.84 10.72
CA VAL A 50 -6.35 14.95 10.03
C VAL A 50 -5.57 13.88 9.27
N ASP A 51 -5.64 12.65 9.77
CA ASP A 51 -5.21 11.47 9.01
C ASP A 51 -6.21 11.23 7.87
N PHE A 52 -5.82 11.63 6.65
CA PHE A 52 -6.62 11.44 5.44
C PHE A 52 -7.05 10.00 5.24
N SER A 53 -6.25 9.01 5.67
CA SER A 53 -6.60 7.60 5.51
C SER A 53 -7.82 7.20 6.35
N GLN A 54 -8.14 7.97 7.39
CA GLN A 54 -9.29 7.78 8.28
C GLN A 54 -10.51 8.58 7.87
N LEU A 55 -10.50 9.26 6.71
CA LEU A 55 -11.70 9.89 6.19
C LEU A 55 -12.62 8.85 5.55
N TYR A 56 -13.83 8.73 6.10
CA TYR A 56 -14.87 7.85 5.58
C TYR A 56 -16.25 8.46 5.71
N ILE A 57 -17.16 7.91 4.91
CA ILE A 57 -18.60 8.09 5.06
C ILE A 57 -19.18 6.71 5.39
N GLN A 58 -19.82 6.59 6.55
CA GLN A 58 -20.52 5.37 6.91
C GLN A 58 -21.88 5.36 6.22
N LEU A 59 -22.14 4.32 5.42
CA LEU A 59 -23.37 4.18 4.61
C LEU A 59 -24.44 3.37 5.34
N SER A 60 -24.05 2.57 6.35
CA SER A 60 -24.97 1.80 7.18
C SER A 60 -24.42 1.63 8.59
N GLY A 61 -25.30 1.71 9.60
CA GLY A 61 -24.96 1.61 11.02
C GLY A 61 -24.78 2.98 11.69
N GLU A 62 -24.62 2.96 13.01
CA GLU A 62 -24.36 4.16 13.82
C GLU A 62 -22.97 4.74 13.51
N PRO A 63 -22.81 6.07 13.50
CA PRO A 63 -21.52 6.72 13.28
C PRO A 63 -20.48 6.24 14.29
N GLN A 64 -19.49 5.50 13.81
CA GLN A 64 -18.38 5.07 14.63
C GLN A 64 -17.27 6.13 14.65
N PRO A 65 -16.42 6.17 15.70
CA PRO A 65 -15.35 7.15 15.83
C PRO A 65 -14.09 6.80 15.03
N THR A 66 -13.95 5.56 14.54
CA THR A 66 -12.79 5.14 13.74
C THR A 66 -13.23 4.37 12.50
N LEU A 67 -12.41 4.46 11.45
CA LEU A 67 -12.61 3.72 10.20
C LEU A 67 -12.72 2.21 10.44
N ALA A 68 -11.93 1.67 11.37
CA ALA A 68 -11.93 0.26 11.71
C ALA A 68 -13.29 -0.18 12.27
N LEU A 69 -13.81 0.56 13.26
CA LEU A 69 -15.11 0.29 13.86
C LEU A 69 -16.25 0.53 12.85
N ALA A 70 -16.14 1.55 12.00
CA ALA A 70 -17.14 1.82 10.96
C ALA A 70 -17.24 0.67 9.93
N ARG A 71 -16.11 0.08 9.54
CA ARG A 71 -16.08 -1.10 8.65
C ARG A 71 -16.68 -2.35 9.30
N GLU A 72 -16.51 -2.52 10.60
CA GLU A 72 -17.11 -3.63 11.35
C GLU A 72 -18.61 -3.44 11.55
N ALA A 73 -19.04 -2.20 11.79
CA ALA A 73 -20.44 -1.84 12.02
C ALA A 73 -21.31 -1.83 10.75
N GLY A 74 -20.70 -1.75 9.56
CA GLY A 74 -21.42 -1.87 8.30
C GLY A 74 -20.67 -1.34 7.08
N ALA A 75 -21.41 -1.19 5.97
CA ALA A 75 -20.89 -0.63 4.73
C ALA A 75 -20.36 0.79 4.96
N THR A 76 -19.06 0.97 4.67
CA THR A 76 -18.35 2.22 4.90
C THR A 76 -17.54 2.59 3.65
N LEU A 77 -17.77 3.80 3.15
CA LEU A 77 -17.06 4.36 2.01
C LEU A 77 -15.80 5.08 2.51
N ALA A 78 -14.68 4.37 2.46
CA ALA A 78 -13.37 4.85 2.90
C ALA A 78 -12.65 5.66 1.80
N TYR A 79 -13.22 6.80 1.40
CA TYR A 79 -12.69 7.62 0.30
C TYR A 79 -11.29 8.16 0.62
N GLY A 80 -11.03 8.47 1.89
CA GLY A 80 -9.73 8.93 2.35
C GLY A 80 -8.63 7.93 2.09
N HIS A 81 -8.85 6.68 2.52
CA HIS A 81 -7.94 5.58 2.27
C HIS A 81 -7.69 5.34 0.77
N PHE A 82 -8.73 5.44 -0.06
CA PHE A 82 -8.59 5.32 -1.52
C PHE A 82 -7.70 6.42 -2.10
N ILE A 83 -7.90 7.68 -1.70
CA ILE A 83 -7.08 8.81 -2.17
C ILE A 83 -5.62 8.62 -1.74
N THR A 84 -5.36 8.17 -0.51
CA THR A 84 -4.01 7.84 -0.05
C THR A 84 -3.36 6.78 -0.94
N LEU A 85 -4.06 5.68 -1.25
CA LEU A 85 -3.55 4.65 -2.14
C LEU A 85 -3.31 5.16 -3.56
N LEU A 86 -4.17 6.03 -4.08
CA LEU A 86 -4.00 6.67 -5.38
C LEU A 86 -2.74 7.53 -5.42
N ILE A 87 -2.51 8.35 -4.39
CA ILE A 87 -1.29 9.17 -4.26
C ILE A 87 -0.05 8.27 -4.20
N ASN A 88 -0.07 7.22 -3.38
CA ASN A 88 1.03 6.25 -3.29
C ASN A 88 1.32 5.63 -4.66
N PHE A 89 0.28 5.22 -5.39
CA PHE A 89 0.42 4.67 -6.73
C PHE A 89 1.04 5.68 -7.70
N LEU A 90 0.56 6.93 -7.71
CA LEU A 90 1.10 7.99 -8.58
C LEU A 90 2.56 8.29 -8.28
N ILE A 91 2.96 8.30 -7.00
CA ILE A 91 4.36 8.51 -6.60
C ILE A 91 5.22 7.33 -7.04
N VAL A 92 4.79 6.09 -6.79
CA VAL A 92 5.51 4.90 -7.23
C VAL A 92 5.65 4.88 -8.76
N ALA A 93 4.58 5.19 -9.49
CA ALA A 93 4.60 5.29 -10.94
C ALA A 93 5.59 6.37 -11.40
N TRP A 94 5.56 7.56 -10.81
CA TRP A 94 6.49 8.65 -11.14
C TRP A 94 7.96 8.31 -10.85
N VAL A 95 8.24 7.51 -9.82
CA VAL A 95 9.61 7.11 -9.48
C VAL A 95 10.12 5.99 -10.41
N LEU A 96 9.22 5.13 -10.90
CA LEU A 96 9.56 3.99 -11.76
C LEU A 96 9.65 4.35 -13.26
N PHE A 97 8.95 5.39 -13.70
CA PHE A 97 8.90 5.87 -15.09
C PHE A 97 9.59 7.22 -15.25
#